data_AF-A0A1Z5JL93-F1
#
_entry.id   AF-A0A1Z5JL93-F1
#
_cell.length_a   1.000
_cell.length_b   1.000
_cell.length_c   1.000
_cell.angle_alpha   90.00
_cell.angle_beta   90.00
_cell.angle_gamma   90.00
#
_symmetry.space_group_name_H-M   'P 1'
#
loop_
_entity.id
_entity.type
_entity.pdbx_description
1 polymer ?
#
loop_
_entity_poly.entity_id
_entity_poly.type
_entity_poly.pdbx_seq_one_letter_code
_entity_poly.pdbx_strand_id
1 'polypeptide(L)'
;MKKTGEQNSDGFSKRPSLSFPPRMVEIVAPCTMVEGFTFMATHDGESLPITVPRGGVQQGQVFSVPYPGQREVATEITPFFLHHTDEGYWKDDWWQCCRYGSCHVSLWNAMCCPQLLAAQILTRLQLNMWGNSDHRHHGKRTFRTMFILVVVYWCWILALTFPLSYNIQTDPVVLSPFTSFLYNFVSWGFGFYTWFLLTKLRAAVRARFKIPSSWWGEDTCMILWCSCCSVSQMARQTANYEQHSAICCSTTGIGAPLPYESILTV
;
A
#
# COMPACT_ATOMS: atom_id res chain seq x y z
N MET A 1 32.60 -33.98 27.88
CA MET A 1 31.60 -34.40 26.86
C MET A 1 31.76 -33.43 25.69
N LYS A 2 32.40 -33.70 24.54
CA LYS A 2 32.39 -34.81 23.56
C LYS A 2 31.04 -35.02 22.87
N LYS A 3 30.81 -34.27 21.78
CA LYS A 3 30.40 -34.68 20.40
C LYS A 3 29.50 -33.60 19.75
N THR A 4 29.94 -32.96 18.67
CA THR A 4 29.82 -33.35 17.23
C THR A 4 28.42 -33.10 16.68
N GLY A 5 28.32 -32.26 15.64
CA GLY A 5 27.08 -31.98 14.92
C GLY A 5 27.25 -30.95 13.80
N GLU A 6 28.24 -31.16 12.94
CA GLU A 6 28.46 -30.43 11.69
C GLU A 6 27.44 -30.95 10.65
N GLN A 7 26.44 -30.13 10.31
CA GLN A 7 25.44 -30.46 9.29
C GLN A 7 25.70 -29.67 8.00
N ASN A 8 26.33 -30.38 7.08
CA ASN A 8 26.07 -30.46 5.64
C ASN A 8 25.35 -29.27 4.99
N SER A 9 26.13 -28.40 4.34
CA SER A 9 25.66 -27.40 3.38
C SER A 9 25.33 -28.08 2.06
N ASP A 10 24.03 -28.30 1.81
CA ASP A 10 23.54 -28.82 0.54
C ASP A 10 23.86 -27.87 -0.62
N GLY A 11 24.59 -28.41 -1.60
CA GLY A 11 24.94 -27.74 -2.85
C GLY A 11 23.70 -27.45 -3.70
N PHE A 12 23.22 -26.22 -3.61
CA PHE A 12 22.23 -25.68 -4.53
C PHE A 12 22.89 -25.46 -5.90
N SER A 13 22.80 -26.47 -6.76
CA SER A 13 23.18 -26.41 -8.17
C SER A 13 22.48 -25.22 -8.86
N LYS A 14 23.24 -24.13 -9.08
CA LYS A 14 22.80 -22.97 -9.86
C LYS A 14 22.46 -23.46 -11.27
N ARG A 15 21.16 -23.58 -11.58
CA ARG A 15 20.74 -23.69 -12.99
C ARG A 15 21.26 -22.45 -13.73
N PRO A 16 21.92 -22.59 -14.88
CA PRO A 16 22.31 -21.46 -15.70
C PRO A 16 21.03 -20.70 -16.08
N SER A 17 20.87 -19.50 -15.53
CA SER A 17 19.83 -18.57 -15.96
C SER A 17 20.12 -18.24 -17.42
N LEU A 18 19.27 -18.67 -18.35
CA LEU A 18 19.27 -18.16 -19.71
C LEU A 18 19.08 -16.64 -19.63
N SER A 19 20.17 -15.88 -19.78
CA SER A 19 20.14 -14.42 -19.86
C SER A 19 19.67 -14.05 -21.26
N PHE A 20 18.37 -13.77 -21.40
CA PHE A 20 17.89 -13.10 -22.60
C PHE A 20 18.48 -11.69 -22.62
N PRO A 21 19.03 -11.21 -23.76
CA PRO A 21 19.52 -9.85 -23.86
C PRO A 21 18.37 -8.87 -23.53
N PRO A 22 18.63 -7.83 -22.72
CA PRO A 22 17.61 -6.85 -22.38
C PRO A 22 17.08 -6.20 -23.66
N ARG A 23 15.76 -6.11 -23.79
CA ARG A 23 15.14 -5.32 -24.86
C ARG A 23 15.49 -3.86 -24.59
N MET A 24 15.97 -3.15 -25.59
CA MET A 24 16.27 -1.72 -25.47
C MET A 24 15.15 -0.92 -26.13
N VAL A 25 14.77 0.21 -25.55
CA VAL A 25 13.80 1.15 -26.12
C VAL A 25 14.47 2.50 -26.34
N GLU A 26 14.22 3.09 -27.51
CA GLU A 26 14.71 4.39 -27.90
C GLU A 26 13.72 5.48 -27.52
N ILE A 27 14.23 6.54 -26.89
CA ILE A 27 13.41 7.61 -26.32
C ILE A 27 14.01 8.94 -26.73
N VAL A 28 13.14 9.87 -27.12
CA VAL A 28 13.53 11.24 -27.49
C VAL A 28 13.45 12.12 -26.24
N ALA A 29 14.56 12.75 -25.87
CA ALA A 29 14.60 13.64 -24.71
C ALA A 29 13.75 14.91 -24.97
N PRO A 30 12.77 15.25 -24.11
CA PRO A 30 11.92 16.43 -24.31
C PRO A 30 12.65 17.75 -24.07
N CYS A 31 13.69 17.74 -23.23
CA CYS A 31 14.53 18.87 -22.90
C CYS A 31 15.94 18.38 -22.52
N THR A 32 16.88 19.32 -22.39
CA THR A 32 18.23 18.99 -21.91
C THR A 32 18.18 18.64 -20.43
N MET A 33 18.66 17.45 -20.08
CA MET A 33 18.62 16.90 -18.72
C MET A 33 20.00 16.40 -18.29
N VAL A 34 20.30 16.57 -17.00
CA VAL A 34 21.56 16.11 -16.39
C VAL A 34 21.52 14.60 -16.14
N GLU A 35 22.70 13.98 -16.04
CA GLU A 35 22.81 12.56 -15.73
C GLU A 35 22.10 12.20 -14.41
N GLY A 36 21.51 11.00 -14.37
CA GLY A 36 20.81 10.52 -13.18
C GLY A 36 19.42 11.12 -12.95
N PHE A 37 18.99 12.12 -13.72
CA PHE A 37 17.62 12.61 -13.69
C PHE A 37 16.66 11.52 -14.21
N THR A 38 15.52 11.30 -13.55
CA THR A 38 14.54 10.30 -13.99
C THR A 38 13.23 10.97 -14.38
N PHE A 39 12.67 10.59 -15.53
CA PHE A 39 11.39 11.11 -16.03
C PHE A 39 10.49 10.00 -16.56
N MET A 40 9.18 10.26 -16.70
CA MET A 40 8.25 9.31 -17.29
C MET A 40 8.19 9.50 -18.81
N ALA A 41 8.43 8.43 -19.57
CA ALA A 41 8.05 8.39 -20.98
C ALA A 41 7.01 7.30 -21.23
N THR A 42 6.17 7.51 -22.24
CA THR A 42 5.14 6.54 -22.61
C THR A 42 5.65 5.74 -23.81
N HIS A 43 5.72 4.42 -23.67
CA HIS A 43 6.05 3.49 -24.75
C HIS A 43 4.98 2.39 -24.77
N ASP A 44 4.40 2.10 -25.93
CA ASP A 44 3.30 1.14 -26.08
C ASP A 44 2.08 1.38 -25.14
N GLY A 45 1.83 2.65 -24.78
CA GLY A 45 0.74 3.03 -23.87
C GLY A 45 1.03 2.78 -22.38
N GLU A 46 2.22 2.29 -22.04
CA GLU A 46 2.69 2.15 -20.66
C GLU A 46 3.66 3.29 -20.33
N SER A 47 3.50 3.92 -19.16
CA SER A 47 4.43 4.96 -18.68
C SER A 47 5.58 4.30 -17.91
N LEU A 48 6.82 4.54 -18.36
CA LEU A 48 8.04 3.95 -17.82
C LEU A 48 8.95 5.02 -17.22
N PRO A 49 9.52 4.79 -16.03
CA PRO A 49 10.51 5.68 -15.46
C PRO A 49 11.87 5.45 -16.14
N ILE A 50 12.45 6.52 -16.69
CA ILE A 50 13.68 6.49 -17.47
C ILE A 50 14.71 7.38 -16.84
N THR A 51 15.83 6.78 -16.44
CA THR A 51 16.96 7.51 -15.87
C THR A 51 17.91 7.92 -16.98
N VAL A 52 18.24 9.21 -17.01
CA VAL A 52 19.15 9.81 -17.99
C VAL A 52 20.54 9.20 -17.82
N PRO A 53 21.16 8.74 -18.92
CA PRO A 53 22.47 8.09 -18.88
C PRO A 53 23.58 9.05 -18.44
N ARG A 54 24.75 8.48 -18.15
CA ARG A 54 25.95 9.25 -17.82
C ARG A 54 26.27 10.26 -18.93
N GLY A 55 26.64 11.47 -18.54
CA GLY A 55 26.89 12.58 -19.47
C GLY A 55 25.66 13.41 -19.85
N GLY A 56 24.47 13.07 -19.35
CA GLY A 56 23.24 13.81 -19.63
C GLY A 56 22.70 13.58 -21.05
N VAL A 57 21.59 14.24 -21.36
CA VAL A 57 20.98 14.24 -22.71
C VAL A 57 20.59 15.65 -23.09
N GLN A 58 20.71 15.99 -24.37
CA GLN A 58 20.24 17.26 -24.93
C GLN A 58 18.80 17.14 -25.42
N GLN A 59 18.08 18.25 -25.49
CA GLN A 59 16.74 18.30 -26.08
C GLN A 59 16.72 17.70 -27.50
N GLY A 60 15.78 16.79 -27.76
CA GLY A 60 15.65 16.10 -29.04
C GLY A 60 16.63 14.94 -29.24
N GLN A 61 17.58 14.72 -28.33
CA GLN A 61 18.52 13.60 -28.42
C GLN A 61 17.77 12.28 -28.23
N VAL A 62 17.99 11.34 -29.15
CA VAL A 62 17.53 9.95 -29.01
C VAL A 62 18.56 9.19 -28.19
N PHE A 63 18.11 8.48 -27.17
CA PHE A 63 18.95 7.60 -26.38
C PHE A 63 18.21 6.31 -26.05
N SER A 64 18.96 5.22 -25.92
CA SER A 64 18.40 3.89 -25.67
C SER A 64 18.52 3.52 -24.20
N VAL A 65 17.43 3.01 -23.63
CA VAL A 65 17.40 2.50 -22.25
C VAL A 65 16.88 1.08 -22.22
N PRO A 66 17.35 0.24 -21.29
CA PRO A 66 16.84 -1.11 -21.14
C PRO A 66 15.35 -1.04 -20.73
N TYR A 67 14.51 -1.67 -21.54
CA TYR A 67 13.11 -1.90 -21.22
C TYR A 67 13.05 -2.92 -20.09
N PRO A 68 12.49 -2.57 -18.92
CA PRO A 68 12.34 -3.53 -17.85
C PRO A 68 11.46 -4.66 -18.39
N GLY A 69 11.92 -5.90 -18.30
CA GLY A 69 11.10 -7.04 -18.75
C GLY A 69 9.74 -6.97 -18.06
N GLN A 70 8.66 -7.41 -18.72
CA GLN A 70 7.26 -7.30 -18.28
C GLN A 70 6.98 -7.78 -16.82
N ARG A 71 7.94 -8.47 -16.18
CA ARG A 71 7.94 -8.86 -14.77
C ARG A 71 8.48 -7.82 -13.80
N GLU A 72 9.39 -6.93 -14.21
CA GLU A 72 10.01 -5.91 -13.35
C GLU A 72 9.14 -4.65 -13.25
N VAL A 73 8.50 -4.23 -14.34
CA VAL A 73 7.64 -3.04 -14.40
C VAL A 73 6.53 -3.09 -13.35
N ALA A 74 5.92 -4.26 -13.11
CA ALA A 74 4.84 -4.41 -12.13
C ALA A 74 5.29 -4.30 -10.66
N THR A 75 6.59 -4.36 -10.40
CA THR A 75 7.21 -4.21 -9.06
C THR A 75 7.92 -2.89 -8.88
N GLU A 76 7.99 -2.04 -9.90
CA GLU A 76 8.66 -0.73 -9.81
C GLU A 76 7.73 0.45 -10.15
N ILE A 77 6.41 0.27 -10.10
CA ILE A 77 5.49 1.42 -10.13
C ILE A 77 5.45 2.13 -8.75
N THR A 78 5.98 1.52 -7.69
CA THR A 78 5.99 2.14 -6.35
C THR A 78 7.14 3.10 -5.97
N PRO A 79 8.29 3.23 -6.68
CA PRO A 79 9.23 4.30 -6.36
C PRO A 79 8.85 5.63 -7.02
N PHE A 80 8.13 5.64 -8.16
CA PHE A 80 8.07 6.87 -8.97
C PHE A 80 7.08 7.93 -8.48
N PHE A 81 6.02 7.54 -7.79
CA PHE A 81 5.10 8.50 -7.15
C PHE A 81 5.63 9.09 -5.85
N LEU A 82 6.82 8.66 -5.43
CA LEU A 82 7.46 9.03 -4.19
C LEU A 82 8.54 10.05 -4.53
N HIS A 83 8.12 11.26 -4.93
CA HIS A 83 9.03 12.39 -5.09
C HIS A 83 9.91 12.48 -3.83
N HIS A 84 11.23 12.39 -3.99
CA HIS A 84 12.23 12.41 -2.91
C HIS A 84 12.23 13.71 -2.06
N THR A 85 11.28 14.61 -2.26
CA THR A 85 11.16 15.89 -1.55
C THR A 85 10.57 15.75 -0.14
N ASP A 86 9.96 14.60 0.18
CA ASP A 86 9.19 14.41 1.41
C ASP A 86 9.85 13.38 2.35
N GLU A 87 11.18 13.27 2.32
CA GLU A 87 11.92 12.47 3.29
C GLU A 87 11.99 13.17 4.65
N GLY A 88 11.79 12.42 5.74
CA GLY A 88 12.01 12.91 7.09
C GLY A 88 10.83 13.58 7.79
N TYR A 89 9.70 13.79 7.11
CA TYR A 89 8.47 14.35 7.71
C TYR A 89 7.20 13.75 7.09
N TRP A 90 6.07 13.90 7.80
CA TRP A 90 4.76 13.54 7.28
C TRP A 90 4.25 14.63 6.33
N LYS A 91 3.68 14.25 5.17
CA LYS A 91 3.08 15.17 4.19
C LYS A 91 1.99 16.06 4.81
N ASP A 92 1.27 15.53 5.78
CA ASP A 92 0.17 16.20 6.47
C ASP A 92 0.26 15.99 7.97
N ASP A 93 -0.29 16.92 8.74
CA ASP A 93 -0.51 16.72 10.17
C ASP A 93 -1.53 15.61 10.41
N TRP A 94 -1.41 14.96 11.56
CA TRP A 94 -2.27 13.83 11.93
C TRP A 94 -3.77 14.21 11.97
N TRP A 95 -4.10 15.44 12.36
CA TRP A 95 -5.48 15.94 12.45
C TRP A 95 -6.05 16.45 11.11
N GLN A 96 -5.25 16.53 10.05
CA GLN A 96 -5.69 17.03 8.74
C GLN A 96 -6.35 15.94 7.88
N CYS A 97 -7.15 15.05 8.49
CA CYS A 97 -7.82 13.96 7.78
C CYS A 97 -8.81 14.47 6.71
N CYS A 98 -9.33 15.70 6.88
CA CYS A 98 -10.24 16.39 5.96
C CYS A 98 -9.54 17.32 4.94
N ARG A 99 -8.21 17.23 4.73
CA ARG A 99 -7.48 18.14 3.81
C ARG A 99 -8.08 18.22 2.40
N TYR A 100 -8.56 17.09 1.87
CA TYR A 100 -9.22 17.00 0.56
C TYR A 100 -10.76 17.07 0.65
N GLY A 101 -11.31 17.53 1.78
CA GLY A 101 -12.74 17.56 2.07
C GLY A 101 -13.25 16.34 2.84
N SER A 102 -14.37 16.52 3.56
CA SER A 102 -15.02 15.46 4.35
C SER A 102 -15.61 14.33 3.50
N CYS A 103 -15.91 14.61 2.23
CA CYS A 103 -16.44 13.64 1.27
C CYS A 103 -15.35 12.93 0.45
N HIS A 104 -14.07 13.16 0.74
CA HIS A 104 -13.00 12.53 -0.02
C HIS A 104 -13.00 11.00 0.18
N VAL A 105 -12.83 10.25 -0.92
CA VAL A 105 -12.91 8.78 -0.93
C VAL A 105 -11.89 8.15 0.03
N SER A 106 -10.69 8.73 0.17
CA SER A 106 -9.70 8.20 1.12
C SER A 106 -10.11 8.37 2.58
N LEU A 107 -10.84 9.43 2.93
CA LEU A 107 -11.35 9.64 4.28
C LEU A 107 -12.49 8.67 4.59
N TRP A 108 -13.45 8.53 3.65
CA TRP A 108 -14.52 7.54 3.78
C TRP A 108 -14.00 6.12 3.88
N ASN A 109 -12.98 5.76 3.08
CA ASN A 109 -12.35 4.45 3.18
C ASN A 109 -11.64 4.29 4.54
N ALA A 110 -11.01 5.33 5.09
CA ALA A 110 -10.40 5.28 6.42
C ALA A 110 -11.41 5.14 7.57
N MET A 111 -12.60 5.76 7.45
CA MET A 111 -13.65 5.71 8.48
C MET A 111 -14.48 4.43 8.41
N CYS A 112 -14.92 4.03 7.22
CA CYS A 112 -15.83 2.90 7.04
C CYS A 112 -15.10 1.57 6.84
N CYS A 113 -13.91 1.59 6.21
CA CYS A 113 -13.20 0.40 5.78
C CYS A 113 -11.68 0.51 5.99
N PRO A 114 -11.19 0.87 7.21
CA PRO A 114 -9.77 1.14 7.44
C PRO A 114 -8.86 -0.03 7.05
N GLN A 115 -9.35 -1.27 7.12
CA GLN A 115 -8.62 -2.48 6.72
C GLN A 115 -8.40 -2.55 5.20
N LEU A 116 -9.38 -2.10 4.39
CA LEU A 116 -9.22 -2.07 2.93
C LEU A 116 -8.26 -0.97 2.51
N LEU A 117 -8.32 0.19 3.16
CA LEU A 117 -7.33 1.25 2.94
C LEU A 117 -5.92 0.82 3.39
N ALA A 118 -5.80 0.12 4.52
CA ALA A 118 -4.54 -0.48 4.95
C ALA A 118 -4.01 -1.50 3.92
N ALA A 119 -4.89 -2.33 3.35
CA ALA A 119 -4.52 -3.26 2.29
C ALA A 119 -3.97 -2.54 1.05
N GLN A 120 -4.58 -1.41 0.67
CA GLN A 120 -4.09 -0.57 -0.43
C GLN A 120 -2.68 -0.03 -0.15
N ILE A 121 -2.45 0.48 1.07
CA ILE A 121 -1.13 1.01 1.48
C ILE A 121 -0.09 -0.13 1.51
N LEU A 122 -0.43 -1.29 2.07
CA LEU A 122 0.44 -2.47 2.08
C LEU A 122 0.82 -2.90 0.66
N THR A 123 -0.13 -2.91 -0.26
CA THR A 123 0.14 -3.26 -1.65
C THR A 123 1.02 -2.24 -2.36
N ARG A 124 0.84 -0.93 -2.09
CA ARG A 124 1.79 0.09 -2.57
C ARG A 124 3.18 -0.22 -2.05
N LEU A 125 3.34 -0.35 -0.73
CA LEU A 125 4.62 -0.60 -0.07
C LEU A 125 5.23 -1.99 -0.31
N GLN A 126 4.55 -2.87 -1.05
CA GLN A 126 4.96 -4.27 -1.29
C GLN A 126 5.18 -5.06 0.00
N LEU A 127 4.31 -4.81 0.97
CA LEU A 127 4.26 -5.51 2.24
C LEU A 127 3.22 -6.64 2.17
N ASN A 128 3.48 -7.72 2.90
CA ASN A 128 2.49 -8.76 3.13
C ASN A 128 1.46 -8.32 4.21
N MET A 129 0.45 -9.16 4.48
CA MET A 129 -0.59 -8.88 5.47
C MET A 129 -0.08 -8.79 6.93
N TRP A 130 1.21 -9.01 7.17
CA TRP A 130 1.87 -8.87 8.47
C TRP A 130 2.75 -7.62 8.56
N GLY A 131 2.79 -6.80 7.50
CA GLY A 131 3.63 -5.60 7.42
C GLY A 131 5.11 -5.90 7.17
N ASN A 132 5.47 -7.12 6.78
CA ASN A 132 6.85 -7.46 6.42
C ASN A 132 7.05 -7.31 4.90
N SER A 133 8.23 -6.83 4.50
CA SER A 133 8.63 -6.76 3.09
C SER A 133 8.72 -8.16 2.50
N ASP A 134 8.02 -8.40 1.39
CA ASP A 134 8.07 -9.66 0.67
C ASP A 134 8.39 -9.41 -0.81
N HIS A 135 9.69 -9.49 -1.14
CA HIS A 135 10.17 -9.30 -2.52
C HIS A 135 9.66 -10.37 -3.49
N ARG A 136 9.14 -11.51 -3.01
CA ARG A 136 8.73 -12.64 -3.86
C ARG A 136 7.22 -12.70 -4.07
N HIS A 137 6.43 -11.92 -3.35
CA HIS A 137 4.98 -11.93 -3.47
C HIS A 137 4.45 -10.61 -4.01
N HIS A 138 4.02 -10.67 -5.27
CA HIS A 138 3.25 -9.62 -5.94
C HIS A 138 2.12 -9.11 -5.02
N GLY A 139 2.15 -7.82 -4.66
CA GLY A 139 1.20 -7.17 -3.75
C GLY A 139 -0.30 -7.32 -4.12
N LYS A 140 -0.60 -7.78 -5.34
CA LYS A 140 -1.94 -8.23 -5.77
C LYS A 140 -2.52 -9.32 -4.86
N ARG A 141 -1.69 -10.22 -4.32
CA ARG A 141 -2.16 -11.26 -3.39
C ARG A 141 -2.53 -10.67 -2.03
N THR A 142 -1.77 -9.70 -1.52
CA THR A 142 -2.03 -9.06 -0.22
C THR A 142 -3.41 -8.44 -0.17
N PHE A 143 -3.74 -7.58 -1.15
CA PHE A 143 -5.04 -6.92 -1.21
C PHE A 143 -6.18 -7.93 -1.26
N ARG A 144 -6.09 -8.93 -2.15
CA ARG A 144 -7.13 -9.96 -2.30
C ARG A 144 -7.34 -10.75 -1.01
N THR A 145 -6.28 -11.18 -0.35
CA THR A 145 -6.38 -11.92 0.92
C THR A 145 -7.02 -11.07 2.01
N MET A 146 -6.61 -9.81 2.15
CA MET A 146 -7.22 -8.89 3.12
C MET A 146 -8.69 -8.60 2.81
N PHE A 147 -9.03 -8.40 1.54
CA PHE A 147 -10.41 -8.19 1.11
C PHE A 147 -11.30 -9.39 1.47
N ILE A 148 -10.85 -10.62 1.17
CA ILE A 148 -11.56 -11.85 1.54
C ILE A 148 -11.73 -11.93 3.06
N LEU A 149 -10.69 -11.63 3.83
CA LEU A 149 -10.73 -11.65 5.29
C LEU A 149 -11.73 -10.64 5.87
N VAL A 150 -11.80 -9.43 5.31
CA VAL A 150 -12.81 -8.41 5.70
C VAL A 150 -14.22 -8.87 5.36
N VAL A 151 -14.45 -9.40 4.14
CA VAL A 151 -15.77 -9.90 3.71
C VAL A 151 -16.22 -11.06 4.60
N VAL A 152 -15.35 -12.04 4.85
CA VAL A 152 -15.65 -13.19 5.73
C VAL A 152 -15.99 -12.72 7.14
N TYR A 153 -15.25 -11.76 7.70
CA TYR A 153 -15.55 -11.19 9.00
C TYR A 153 -16.96 -10.54 9.02
N TRP A 154 -17.29 -9.70 8.06
CA TRP A 154 -18.61 -9.07 8.00
C TRP A 154 -19.75 -10.06 7.76
N CYS A 155 -19.56 -11.05 6.89
CA CYS A 155 -20.53 -12.12 6.70
C CYS A 155 -20.75 -12.92 7.99
N TRP A 156 -19.69 -13.17 8.76
CA TRP A 156 -19.77 -13.85 10.05
C TRP A 156 -20.54 -13.01 11.08
N ILE A 157 -20.21 -11.72 11.21
CA ILE A 157 -20.93 -10.79 12.09
C ILE A 157 -22.42 -10.72 11.70
N LEU A 158 -22.72 -10.62 10.40
CA LEU A 158 -24.09 -10.65 9.91
C LEU A 158 -24.78 -11.97 10.27
N ALA A 159 -24.13 -13.12 10.07
CA ALA A 159 -24.71 -14.42 10.41
C ALA A 159 -24.98 -14.60 11.91
N LEU A 160 -24.14 -14.05 12.79
CA LEU A 160 -24.36 -14.10 14.24
C LEU A 160 -25.45 -13.13 14.73
N THR A 161 -25.65 -12.02 14.02
CA THR A 161 -26.59 -10.96 14.43
C THR A 161 -27.94 -11.07 13.73
N PHE A 162 -28.00 -11.72 12.57
CA PHE A 162 -29.25 -11.91 11.83
C PHE A 162 -30.16 -12.84 12.63
N PRO A 163 -31.37 -12.41 13.00
CA PRO A 163 -32.30 -13.26 13.72
C PRO A 163 -32.73 -14.40 12.80
N LEU A 164 -32.23 -15.62 13.06
CA LEU A 164 -32.66 -16.86 12.39
C LEU A 164 -34.17 -17.13 12.57
N SER A 165 -34.81 -16.43 13.50
CA SER A 165 -36.21 -16.57 13.86
C SER A 165 -36.94 -15.25 13.67
N TYR A 166 -37.46 -15.01 12.47
CA TYR A 166 -38.47 -13.98 12.21
C TYR A 166 -39.83 -14.50 12.69
N ASN A 167 -40.01 -14.70 14.00
CA ASN A 167 -41.34 -14.85 14.58
C ASN A 167 -41.77 -13.48 15.10
N ILE A 168 -42.86 -12.96 14.54
CA ILE A 168 -43.38 -11.59 14.67
C ILE A 168 -44.00 -11.33 16.07
N GLN A 169 -43.55 -12.02 17.12
CA GLN A 169 -43.97 -11.75 18.49
C GLN A 169 -42.90 -10.87 19.15
N THR A 170 -43.33 -9.73 19.66
CA THR A 170 -42.54 -8.56 20.08
C THR A 170 -41.74 -8.77 21.36
N ASP A 171 -40.90 -9.79 21.41
CA ASP A 171 -39.93 -9.98 22.49
C ASP A 171 -38.55 -9.43 22.07
N PRO A 172 -37.81 -8.76 22.98
CA PRO A 172 -36.46 -8.30 22.68
C PRO A 172 -35.60 -9.48 22.26
N VAL A 173 -34.88 -9.34 21.15
CA VAL A 173 -33.95 -10.37 20.65
C VAL A 173 -32.80 -10.51 21.65
N VAL A 174 -32.95 -11.43 22.61
CA VAL A 174 -31.88 -11.78 23.55
C VAL A 174 -30.97 -12.78 22.84
N LEU A 175 -29.80 -12.29 22.43
CA LEU A 175 -28.76 -13.13 21.83
C LEU A 175 -28.32 -14.17 22.86
N SER A 176 -28.25 -15.46 22.47
CA SER A 176 -27.84 -16.52 23.41
C SER A 176 -26.48 -16.18 24.05
N PRO A 177 -26.22 -16.55 25.32
CA PRO A 177 -24.93 -16.25 25.97
C PRO A 177 -23.73 -16.75 25.17
N PHE A 178 -23.87 -17.91 24.53
CA PHE A 178 -22.85 -18.50 23.67
C PHE A 178 -22.63 -17.67 22.39
N THR A 179 -23.69 -17.27 21.70
CA THR A 179 -23.61 -16.41 20.50
C THR A 179 -22.98 -15.06 20.84
N SER A 180 -23.34 -14.48 21.99
CA SER A 180 -22.73 -13.25 22.51
C SER A 180 -21.25 -13.42 22.78
N PHE A 181 -20.84 -14.53 23.41
CA PHE A 181 -19.42 -14.83 23.64
C PHE A 181 -18.64 -14.94 22.32
N LEU A 182 -19.15 -15.70 21.34
CA LEU A 182 -18.51 -15.84 20.02
C LEU A 182 -18.39 -14.50 19.29
N TYR A 183 -19.46 -13.69 19.28
CA TYR A 183 -19.45 -12.36 18.68
C TYR A 183 -18.34 -11.50 19.28
N ASN A 184 -18.27 -11.45 20.61
CA ASN A 184 -17.27 -10.66 21.31
C ASN A 184 -15.87 -11.22 21.02
N PHE A 185 -15.65 -12.52 21.14
CA PHE A 185 -14.34 -13.14 20.91
C PHE A 185 -13.79 -12.84 19.52
N VAL A 186 -14.60 -13.03 18.47
CA VAL A 186 -14.22 -12.75 17.08
C VAL A 186 -14.00 -11.26 16.86
N SER A 187 -14.86 -10.40 17.40
CA SER A 187 -14.74 -8.94 17.27
C SER A 187 -13.48 -8.41 17.95
N TRP A 188 -13.18 -8.86 19.17
CA TRP A 188 -11.94 -8.52 19.87
C TRP A 188 -10.72 -9.02 19.12
N GLY A 189 -10.72 -10.29 18.67
CA GLY A 189 -9.63 -10.85 17.88
C GLY A 189 -9.34 -10.06 16.61
N PHE A 190 -10.40 -9.70 15.86
CA PHE A 190 -10.27 -8.88 14.65
C PHE A 190 -9.83 -7.43 14.94
N GLY A 191 -10.29 -6.86 16.05
CA GLY A 191 -9.85 -5.56 16.56
C GLY A 191 -8.37 -5.53 16.91
N PHE A 192 -7.90 -6.51 17.69
CA PHE A 192 -6.47 -6.68 18.02
C PHE A 192 -5.61 -6.88 16.77
N TYR A 193 -6.06 -7.73 15.83
CA TYR A 193 -5.39 -7.92 14.55
C TYR A 193 -5.29 -6.60 13.78
N THR A 194 -6.39 -5.84 13.67
CA THR A 194 -6.41 -4.55 12.96
C THR A 194 -5.45 -3.55 13.62
N TRP A 195 -5.51 -3.43 14.95
CA TRP A 195 -4.62 -2.54 15.70
C TRP A 195 -3.13 -2.88 15.52
N PHE A 196 -2.78 -4.18 15.61
CA PHE A 196 -1.42 -4.64 15.39
C PHE A 196 -0.95 -4.36 13.96
N LEU A 197 -1.78 -4.67 12.97
CA LEU A 197 -1.49 -4.44 11.56
C LEU A 197 -1.25 -2.96 11.27
N LEU A 198 -2.13 -2.08 11.74
CA LEU A 198 -2.02 -0.64 11.52
C LEU A 198 -0.78 -0.05 12.19
N THR A 199 -0.42 -0.54 13.38
CA THR A 199 0.80 -0.14 14.07
C THR A 199 2.04 -0.53 13.26
N LYS A 200 2.09 -1.77 12.76
CA LYS A 200 3.19 -2.25 11.90
C LYS A 200 3.26 -1.50 10.59
N LEU A 201 2.11 -1.25 9.97
CA LEU A 201 2.01 -0.49 8.72
C LEU A 201 2.55 0.94 8.91
N ARG A 202 2.20 1.60 10.01
CA ARG A 202 2.70 2.95 10.30
C ARG A 202 4.20 2.98 10.51
N ALA A 203 4.74 2.03 11.27
CA ALA A 203 6.19 1.88 11.43
C ALA A 203 6.89 1.62 10.09
N ALA A 204 6.29 0.80 9.20
CA ALA A 204 6.84 0.52 7.89
C ALA A 204 6.81 1.73 6.95
N VAL A 205 5.72 2.52 6.95
CA VAL A 205 5.67 3.82 6.26
C VAL A 205 6.80 4.70 6.77
N ARG A 206 6.92 4.89 8.08
CA ARG A 206 7.96 5.75 8.64
C ARG A 206 9.38 5.30 8.29
N ALA A 207 9.65 4.00 8.35
CA ALA A 207 10.93 3.44 7.94
C ALA A 207 11.20 3.70 6.43
N ARG A 208 10.18 3.58 5.58
CA ARG A 208 10.29 3.83 4.14
C ARG A 208 10.60 5.29 3.80
N PHE A 209 9.98 6.23 4.52
CA PHE A 209 10.12 7.68 4.30
C PHE A 209 11.11 8.35 5.26
N LYS A 210 11.89 7.57 6.02
CA LYS A 210 12.87 8.03 7.02
C LYS A 210 12.29 9.01 8.06
N ILE A 211 11.01 8.85 8.43
CA ILE A 211 10.31 9.75 9.36
C ILE A 211 10.71 9.39 10.81
N PRO A 212 11.37 10.30 11.56
CA PRO A 212 11.86 10.04 12.91
C PRO A 212 10.72 9.84 13.91
N SER A 213 10.97 9.08 14.98
CA SER A 213 9.98 8.89 16.06
C SER A 213 10.21 9.96 17.09
N SER A 214 9.13 10.53 17.60
CA SER A 214 9.20 11.29 18.83
C SER A 214 9.46 10.36 20.04
N TRP A 215 8.84 9.17 20.09
CA TRP A 215 9.03 8.18 21.16
C TRP A 215 8.67 6.74 20.74
N TRP A 216 8.99 5.76 21.58
CA TRP A 216 8.98 4.31 21.28
C TRP A 216 7.60 3.67 21.09
N GLY A 217 6.51 4.38 21.37
CA GLY A 217 5.14 3.90 21.19
C GLY A 217 4.25 4.89 20.44
N GLU A 218 4.83 5.89 19.78
CA GLU A 218 4.10 6.92 19.03
C GLU A 218 3.10 6.29 18.05
N ASP A 219 3.56 5.32 17.25
CA ASP A 219 2.72 4.69 16.23
C ASP A 219 1.53 3.95 16.86
N THR A 220 1.76 3.23 17.96
CA THR A 220 0.71 2.54 18.70
C THR A 220 -0.32 3.52 19.26
N CYS A 221 0.13 4.63 19.86
CA CYS A 221 -0.75 5.64 20.44
C CYS A 221 -1.61 6.32 19.36
N MET A 222 -1.01 6.69 18.22
CA MET A 222 -1.72 7.34 17.12
C MET A 222 -2.79 6.43 16.49
N ILE A 223 -2.51 5.12 16.38
CA ILE A 223 -3.53 4.15 15.93
C ILE A 223 -4.66 4.00 16.97
N LEU A 224 -4.36 4.00 18.26
CA LEU A 224 -5.37 3.86 19.31
C LEU A 224 -6.27 5.09 19.45
N TRP A 225 -5.72 6.31 19.35
CA TRP A 225 -6.49 7.54 19.55
C TRP A 225 -7.36 7.91 18.35
N CYS A 226 -6.83 7.83 17.13
CA CYS A 226 -7.59 8.07 15.91
C CYS A 226 -7.05 7.20 14.78
N SER A 227 -7.53 5.95 14.72
CA SER A 227 -7.14 5.00 13.67
C SER A 227 -7.44 5.53 12.27
N CYS A 228 -8.61 6.12 12.03
CA CYS A 228 -8.99 6.65 10.71
C CYS A 228 -8.08 7.81 10.29
N CYS A 229 -7.74 8.74 11.19
CA CYS A 229 -6.82 9.84 10.91
C CYS A 229 -5.44 9.31 10.52
N SER A 230 -4.92 8.35 11.29
CA SER A 230 -3.61 7.74 11.06
C SER A 230 -3.55 6.97 9.73
N VAL A 231 -4.57 6.18 9.41
CA VAL A 231 -4.63 5.45 8.13
C VAL A 231 -4.79 6.40 6.96
N SER A 232 -5.57 7.47 7.11
CA SER A 232 -5.72 8.51 6.11
C SER A 232 -4.40 9.26 5.85
N GLN A 233 -3.65 9.61 6.90
CA GLN A 233 -2.32 10.21 6.81
C GLN A 233 -1.34 9.27 6.06
N MET A 234 -1.30 7.99 6.41
CA MET A 234 -0.47 7.00 5.69
C MET A 234 -0.87 6.83 4.22
N ALA A 235 -2.18 6.89 3.93
CA ALA A 235 -2.69 6.80 2.56
C ALA A 235 -2.23 7.98 1.70
N ARG A 236 -2.22 9.20 2.26
CA ARG A 236 -1.72 10.41 1.59
C ARG A 236 -0.20 10.46 1.50
N GLN A 237 0.52 9.92 2.49
CA GLN A 237 1.97 9.78 2.41
C GLN A 237 2.39 8.86 1.25
N THR A 238 1.57 7.83 0.96
CA THR A 238 1.90 6.81 -0.05
C THR A 238 1.24 7.04 -1.41
N ALA A 239 0.47 8.11 -1.60
CA ALA A 239 -0.14 8.45 -2.89
C ALA A 239 -0.35 9.95 -3.05
N ASN A 240 -0.16 10.45 -4.27
CA ASN A 240 -0.44 11.85 -4.59
C ASN A 240 -1.87 12.03 -5.11
N TYR A 241 -2.79 12.39 -4.21
CA TYR A 241 -4.19 12.63 -4.56
C TYR A 241 -4.44 13.98 -5.26
N GLU A 242 -3.44 14.85 -5.38
CA GLU A 242 -3.53 16.07 -6.22
C GLU A 242 -3.35 15.75 -7.70
N GLN A 243 -2.65 14.65 -8.00
CA GLN A 243 -2.38 14.22 -9.37
C GLN A 243 -3.29 13.06 -9.80
N HIS A 244 -3.82 12.29 -8.84
CA HIS A 244 -4.62 11.10 -9.12
C HIS A 244 -5.91 11.07 -8.30
N SER A 245 -6.98 10.62 -8.95
CA SER A 245 -8.24 10.33 -8.25
C SER A 245 -8.07 9.19 -7.24
N ALA A 246 -8.77 9.26 -6.10
CA ALA A 246 -8.83 8.17 -5.13
C ALA A 246 -9.93 7.16 -5.51
N ILE A 247 -9.62 5.87 -5.48
CA ILE A 247 -10.59 4.80 -5.77
C ILE A 247 -10.76 3.88 -4.55
N CYS A 248 -12.01 3.60 -4.17
CA CYS A 248 -12.31 2.62 -3.13
C CYS A 248 -12.24 1.19 -3.69
N CYS A 249 -11.89 0.21 -2.84
CA CYS A 249 -11.90 -1.21 -3.18
C CYS A 249 -11.02 -1.64 -4.38
N SER A 250 -10.06 -0.82 -4.80
CA SER A 250 -9.04 -1.23 -5.78
C SER A 250 -7.74 -1.66 -5.10
N THR A 251 -6.90 -2.41 -5.80
CA THR A 251 -5.64 -2.96 -5.29
C THR A 251 -4.69 -1.91 -4.72
N THR A 252 -4.60 -0.74 -5.35
CA THR A 252 -3.72 0.36 -4.93
C THR A 252 -4.49 1.57 -4.42
N GLY A 253 -5.80 1.69 -4.65
CA GLY A 253 -6.57 2.87 -4.30
C GLY A 253 -6.24 4.13 -5.09
N ILE A 254 -5.42 4.03 -6.14
CA ILE A 254 -5.02 5.13 -7.03
C ILE A 254 -5.77 4.95 -8.36
N GLY A 255 -6.45 6.01 -8.81
CA GLY A 255 -7.20 6.04 -10.04
C GLY A 255 -6.50 6.76 -11.18
N ALA A 256 -7.30 7.16 -12.17
CA ALA A 256 -6.81 7.90 -13.33
C ALA A 256 -6.18 9.24 -12.90
N PRO A 257 -5.18 9.73 -13.65
CA PRO A 257 -4.66 11.08 -13.48
C PRO A 257 -5.79 12.12 -13.56
N LEU A 258 -5.73 13.13 -12.71
CA LEU A 258 -6.64 14.26 -12.77
C LEU A 258 -6.24 15.18 -13.95
N PRO A 259 -7.22 15.77 -14.66
CA PRO A 259 -6.92 16.73 -15.72
C PRO A 259 -6.17 17.94 -15.14
N TYR A 260 -5.13 18.40 -15.84
CA TYR A 260 -4.21 19.45 -15.36
C TYR A 260 -4.93 20.75 -14.91
N GLU A 261 -6.09 21.06 -15.49
CA GLU A 261 -6.87 22.25 -15.15
C GLU A 261 -7.38 22.28 -13.70
N SER A 262 -7.53 21.13 -13.03
CA SER A 262 -7.99 21.12 -11.62
C SER A 262 -6.91 21.49 -10.60
N ILE A 263 -5.64 21.61 -11.01
CA ILE A 263 -4.51 21.87 -10.10
C ILE A 263 -4.35 23.37 -9.78
N LEU A 264 -4.88 24.26 -10.63
CA LEU A 264 -4.68 25.72 -10.50
C LEU A 264 -5.76 26.46 -9.70
N THR A 265 -6.72 25.77 -9.09
CA THR A 265 -7.92 26.40 -8.47
C THR A 265 -8.06 26.19 -6.95
N VAL A 266 -7.01 25.77 -6.25
CA VAL A 266 -7.03 25.59 -4.78
C VAL A 266 -6.21 26.67 -4.08
#